data_AF-A0A350NKY5-F1
#
_entry.id   AF-A0A350NKY5-F1
#
_cell.length_a   1.000
_cell.length_b   1.000
_cell.length_c   1.000
_cell.angle_alpha   90.00
_cell.angle_beta   90.00
_cell.angle_gamma   90.00
#
_symmetry.space_group_name_H-M   'P 1'
#
loop_
_entity.id
_entity.type
_entity.pdbx_description
1 polymer ?
#
loop_
_entity_poly.entity_id
_entity_poly.type
_entity_poly.pdbx_seq_one_letter_code
_entity_poly.pdbx_strand_id
1 'polypeptide(L)'
;RQKLTPNVYLAIERPRQTFSKKWRQVIGLCRRLGLGLLTVAGSGAHEVRVVCEPEPFHPRINYRRRKMLNAEFAGRTGDVNTGGVNRQPVMTAYKEEAIRIATFLRRNGPSRLKDIREEADSRKAASILQKNFYGWFVRETHGIYNLTAAGQAALAEMHPTQEQCSTQ
;
A
#
# COMPACT_ATOMS: atom_id res chain seq x y z
N ARG A 1 24.97 28.99 -18.32
CA ARG A 1 24.10 29.94 -17.59
C ARG A 1 24.06 29.68 -16.08
N GLN A 2 23.77 28.46 -15.58
CA GLN A 2 23.95 28.10 -14.15
C GLN A 2 25.41 28.20 -13.66
N LYS A 3 26.40 28.10 -14.56
CA LYS A 3 27.82 28.32 -14.25
C LYS A 3 28.20 29.77 -13.92
N LEU A 4 27.32 30.75 -14.18
CA LEU A 4 27.62 32.19 -14.04
C LEU A 4 27.03 32.82 -12.77
N THR A 5 25.89 32.34 -12.30
CA THR A 5 25.26 32.83 -11.08
C THR A 5 24.46 31.71 -10.42
N PRO A 6 24.51 31.58 -9.08
CA PRO A 6 23.68 30.62 -8.36
C PRO A 6 22.19 30.99 -8.41
N ASN A 7 21.86 32.28 -8.63
CA ASN A 7 20.49 32.77 -8.58
C ASN A 7 19.87 32.78 -9.98
N VAL A 8 19.06 31.76 -10.28
CA VAL A 8 18.35 31.64 -11.56
C VAL A 8 16.85 31.84 -11.36
N TYR A 9 16.27 32.76 -12.12
CA TYR A 9 14.84 33.07 -12.08
C TYR A 9 14.13 32.64 -13.36
N LEU A 10 12.93 32.09 -13.22
CA LEU A 10 11.95 31.90 -14.28
C LEU A 10 10.94 33.05 -14.22
N ALA A 11 10.72 33.74 -15.34
CA ALA A 11 9.69 34.77 -15.44
C ALA A 11 8.54 34.27 -16.30
N ILE A 12 7.32 34.37 -15.79
CA ILE A 12 6.10 34.03 -16.54
C ILE A 12 5.09 35.16 -16.43
N GLU A 13 4.12 35.19 -17.34
CA GLU A 13 2.94 36.03 -17.17
C GLU A 13 2.14 35.58 -15.94
N ARG A 14 1.60 36.55 -15.21
CA ARG A 14 0.81 36.31 -14.00
C ARG A 14 -0.39 35.41 -14.34
N PRO A 15 -0.49 34.22 -13.72
CA PRO A 15 -1.57 33.31 -14.01
C PRO A 15 -2.89 33.88 -13.50
N ARG A 16 -3.98 33.67 -14.25
CA ARG A 16 -5.35 34.06 -13.83
C ARG A 16 -5.78 33.39 -12.52
N GLN A 17 -5.25 32.20 -12.21
CA GLN A 17 -5.59 31.43 -11.01
C GLN A 17 -4.36 31.12 -10.14
N THR A 18 -4.04 32.02 -9.23
CA THR A 18 -2.91 31.93 -8.28
C THR A 18 -3.13 30.98 -7.10
N PHE A 19 -4.33 30.39 -6.94
CA PHE A 19 -4.60 29.41 -5.87
C PHE A 19 -4.78 27.96 -6.37
N SER A 20 -4.69 27.77 -7.69
CA SER A 20 -4.89 26.47 -8.32
C SER A 20 -3.87 25.43 -7.85
N LYS A 21 -4.26 24.15 -7.87
CA LYS A 21 -3.34 23.02 -7.56
C LYS A 21 -2.13 23.03 -8.51
N LYS A 22 -2.36 23.31 -9.80
CA LYS A 22 -1.32 23.42 -10.82
C LYS A 22 -0.30 24.50 -10.46
N TRP A 23 -0.75 25.67 -10.03
CA TRP A 23 0.14 26.76 -9.62
C TRP A 23 1.01 26.41 -8.42
N ARG A 24 0.41 25.79 -7.39
CA ARG A 24 1.16 25.28 -6.23
C ARG A 24 2.19 24.22 -6.61
N GLN A 25 1.88 23.37 -7.59
CA GLN A 25 2.83 22.39 -8.12
C GLN A 25 4.01 23.05 -8.85
N VAL A 26 3.76 24.09 -9.65
CA VAL A 26 4.81 24.87 -10.32
C VAL A 26 5.73 25.53 -9.30
N ILE A 27 5.18 26.24 -8.30
CA ILE A 27 5.98 26.84 -7.22
C ILE A 27 6.78 25.76 -6.47
N GLY A 28 6.14 24.62 -6.17
CA GLY A 28 6.79 23.51 -5.50
C GLY A 28 7.95 22.91 -6.32
N LEU A 29 7.81 22.87 -7.64
CA LEU A 29 8.86 22.42 -8.55
C LEU A 29 10.03 23.42 -8.59
N CYS A 30 9.75 24.72 -8.74
CA CYS A 30 10.77 25.78 -8.70
C CYS A 30 11.58 25.70 -7.39
N ARG A 31 10.90 25.57 -6.25
CA ARG A 31 11.56 25.39 -4.94
C ARG A 31 12.42 24.14 -4.86
N ARG A 32 11.98 23.01 -5.43
CA ARG A 32 12.76 21.74 -5.44
C ARG A 32 14.01 21.82 -6.30
N LEU A 33 13.96 22.62 -7.35
CA LEU A 33 15.07 22.82 -8.28
C LEU A 33 16.00 23.97 -7.88
N GLY A 34 15.68 24.71 -6.81
CA GLY A 34 16.44 25.90 -6.41
C GLY A 34 16.29 27.09 -7.36
N LEU A 35 15.15 27.18 -8.06
CA LEU A 35 14.86 28.25 -9.01
C LEU A 35 13.94 29.28 -8.37
N GLY A 36 14.22 30.56 -8.65
CA GLY A 36 13.32 31.66 -8.36
C GLY A 36 12.20 31.73 -9.39
N LEU A 37 11.05 32.25 -8.99
CA LEU A 37 9.89 32.43 -9.87
C LEU A 37 9.39 33.86 -9.76
N LEU A 38 9.33 34.52 -10.91
CA LEU A 38 8.81 35.87 -11.08
C LEU A 38 7.52 35.81 -11.89
N THR A 39 6.57 36.66 -11.53
CA THR A 39 5.35 36.88 -12.32
C THR A 39 5.31 38.31 -12.81
N VAL A 40 5.09 38.47 -14.11
CA VAL A 40 4.96 39.77 -14.77
C VAL A 40 3.48 39.99 -15.08
N ALA A 41 2.97 41.19 -14.83
CA ALA A 41 1.60 41.53 -15.20
C ALA A 41 1.42 41.46 -16.73
N GLY A 42 0.21 41.08 -17.16
CA GLY A 42 -0.15 41.03 -18.58
C GLY A 42 -0.25 42.43 -19.22
N SER A 43 -0.57 42.47 -20.51
CA SER A 43 -0.49 43.65 -21.40
C SER A 43 -0.85 44.98 -20.72
N GLY A 44 0.14 45.87 -20.60
CA GLY A 44 -0.06 47.27 -20.16
C GLY A 44 0.42 47.60 -18.73
N ALA A 45 0.76 46.60 -17.91
CA ALA A 45 1.27 46.84 -16.56
C ALA A 45 2.73 46.37 -16.41
N HIS A 46 3.60 47.23 -15.87
CA HIS A 46 5.02 46.94 -15.62
C HIS A 46 5.28 46.39 -14.20
N GLU A 47 4.36 45.60 -13.67
CA GLU A 47 4.48 45.06 -12.31
C GLU A 47 5.11 43.67 -12.32
N VAL A 48 6.29 43.55 -11.73
CA VAL A 48 6.97 42.27 -11.48
C VAL A 48 6.80 41.90 -10.01
N ARG A 49 6.38 40.66 -9.74
CA ARG A 49 6.30 40.11 -8.38
C ARG A 49 7.16 38.86 -8.25
N VAL A 50 7.96 38.82 -7.20
CA VAL A 50 8.68 37.60 -6.79
C VAL A 50 7.69 36.68 -6.08
N VAL A 51 7.58 35.45 -6.58
CA VAL A 51 6.70 34.40 -6.03
C VAL A 51 7.51 33.42 -5.18
N CYS A 52 8.73 33.10 -5.60
CA CYS A 52 9.69 32.39 -4.77
C CYS A 52 11.12 32.80 -5.11
N GLU A 53 11.98 32.81 -4.09
CA GLU A 53 13.41 33.03 -4.26
C GLU A 53 14.14 31.73 -4.64
N PRO A 54 15.25 31.82 -5.40
CA PRO A 54 16.13 30.70 -5.70
C PRO A 54 16.93 30.34 -4.44
N GLU A 55 16.41 29.42 -3.64
CA GLU A 55 17.09 28.91 -2.45
C GLU A 55 17.30 27.39 -2.53
N PRO A 56 18.36 26.85 -1.90
CA PRO A 56 18.56 25.41 -1.80
C PRO A 56 17.33 24.70 -1.20
N PHE A 57 16.89 23.63 -1.87
CA PHE A 57 15.71 22.89 -1.43
C PHE A 57 15.99 22.08 -0.17
N HIS A 58 15.28 22.41 0.91
CA HIS A 58 15.27 21.63 2.14
C HIS A 58 13.95 20.85 2.25
N PRO A 59 13.93 19.53 2.03
CA PRO A 59 12.70 18.76 2.06
C PRO A 59 12.12 18.72 3.48
N ARG A 60 10.85 19.13 3.62
CA ARG A 60 10.10 18.90 4.86
C ARG A 60 9.69 17.43 4.95
N ILE A 61 10.44 16.67 5.75
CA ILE A 61 10.17 15.25 5.96
C ILE A 61 8.86 15.06 6.74
N ASN A 62 7.94 14.27 6.19
CA ASN A 62 6.74 13.85 6.92
C ASN A 62 7.08 12.64 7.80
N TYR A 63 7.51 12.90 9.03
CA TYR A 63 7.92 11.88 10.00
C TYR A 63 6.84 10.84 10.27
N ARG A 64 5.56 11.24 10.32
CA ARG A 64 4.44 10.32 10.54
C ARG A 64 4.32 9.32 9.40
N ARG A 65 4.32 9.81 8.16
CA ARG A 65 4.22 8.94 6.98
C ARG A 65 5.45 8.06 6.83
N ARG A 66 6.64 8.58 7.12
CA ARG A 66 7.89 7.80 7.15
C ARG A 66 7.82 6.69 8.20
N LYS A 67 7.33 6.99 9.40
CA LYS A 67 7.15 6.00 10.47
C LYS A 67 6.14 4.92 10.08
N MET A 68 5.01 5.30 9.47
CA MET A 68 4.03 4.33 8.96
C MET A 68 4.62 3.43 7.88
N LEU A 69 5.36 4.01 6.94
CA LEU A 69 6.05 3.26 5.88
C LEU A 69 7.08 2.29 6.48
N ASN A 70 7.89 2.75 7.44
CA ASN A 70 8.86 1.89 8.12
C ASN A 70 8.18 0.78 8.94
N ALA A 71 7.05 1.06 9.59
CA ALA A 71 6.28 0.05 10.31
C ALA A 71 5.66 -0.97 9.35
N GLU A 72 5.23 -0.53 8.17
CA GLU A 72 4.76 -1.42 7.10
C GLU A 72 5.88 -2.35 6.62
N PHE A 73 7.08 -1.82 6.36
CA PHE A 73 8.22 -2.64 5.97
C PHE A 73 8.67 -3.60 7.08
N ALA A 74 8.72 -3.14 8.35
CA ALA A 74 9.12 -3.96 9.47
C ALA A 74 8.09 -5.06 9.83
N GLY A 75 6.81 -4.85 9.50
CA GLY A 75 5.75 -5.84 9.68
C GLY A 75 5.65 -6.89 8.57
N ARG A 76 6.45 -6.75 7.50
CA ARG A 76 6.52 -7.74 6.41
C ARG A 76 7.60 -8.77 6.74
N THR A 77 7.21 -9.85 7.40
CA THR A 77 8.05 -11.05 7.54
C THR A 77 8.03 -11.80 6.20
N GLY A 78 9.02 -11.53 5.35
CA GLY A 78 9.25 -12.26 4.10
C GLY A 78 8.41 -11.78 2.91
N ASP A 79 9.08 -11.18 1.92
CA ASP A 79 8.52 -11.03 0.58
C ASP A 79 8.31 -12.42 -0.04
N VAL A 80 7.12 -13.00 0.13
CA VAL A 80 6.69 -14.15 -0.67
C VAL A 80 6.30 -13.75 -2.09
N ASN A 81 6.17 -12.45 -2.37
CA ASN A 81 5.83 -11.91 -3.67
C ASN A 81 7.04 -11.17 -4.27
N THR A 82 8.00 -11.95 -4.76
CA THR A 82 9.05 -11.44 -5.65
C THR A 82 8.38 -10.77 -6.85
N GLY A 83 8.68 -9.50 -7.09
CA GLY A 83 8.07 -8.72 -8.16
C GLY A 83 8.18 -9.40 -9.53
N GLY A 84 7.04 -9.49 -10.22
CA GLY A 84 6.93 -10.10 -11.54
C GLY A 84 6.08 -11.37 -11.56
N VAL A 85 4.81 -11.30 -11.13
CA VAL A 85 3.92 -12.46 -11.18
C VAL A 85 2.92 -12.29 -12.32
N ASN A 86 3.31 -12.78 -13.49
CA ASN A 86 2.37 -13.08 -14.56
C ASN A 86 1.66 -14.40 -14.20
N ARG A 87 0.31 -14.35 -14.11
CA ARG A 87 -0.63 -15.49 -14.12
C ARG A 87 -0.90 -16.27 -12.82
N GLN A 88 -0.35 -15.92 -11.65
CA GLN A 88 -0.81 -16.54 -10.39
C GLN A 88 -1.81 -15.63 -9.65
N PRO A 89 -2.90 -16.19 -9.08
CA PRO A 89 -3.87 -15.41 -8.32
C PRO A 89 -3.18 -14.75 -7.14
N VAL A 90 -3.24 -13.42 -7.09
CA VAL A 90 -2.60 -12.59 -6.06
C VAL A 90 -2.99 -13.11 -4.67
N MET A 91 -2.02 -13.65 -3.94
CA MET A 91 -2.21 -14.06 -2.56
C MET A 91 -2.40 -12.80 -1.72
N THR A 92 -3.60 -12.60 -1.21
CA THR A 92 -3.92 -11.49 -0.31
C THR A 92 -3.77 -11.95 1.13
N ALA A 93 -3.43 -11.05 2.05
CA ALA A 93 -3.35 -11.36 3.48
C ALA A 93 -4.65 -12.00 4.02
N TYR A 94 -5.81 -11.63 3.47
CA TYR A 94 -7.09 -12.26 3.81
C TYR A 94 -7.13 -13.74 3.37
N LYS A 95 -6.66 -14.05 2.15
CA LYS A 95 -6.64 -15.42 1.63
C LYS A 95 -5.66 -16.29 2.41
N GLU A 96 -4.49 -15.78 2.77
CA GLU A 96 -3.53 -16.50 3.62
C GLU A 96 -4.10 -16.82 5.01
N GLU A 97 -4.74 -15.84 5.66
CA GLU A 97 -5.37 -16.05 6.95
C GLU A 97 -6.54 -17.05 6.85
N ALA A 98 -7.36 -16.97 5.79
CA ALA A 98 -8.43 -17.93 5.54
C ALA A 98 -7.89 -19.36 5.31
N ILE A 99 -6.78 -19.50 4.57
CA ILE A 99 -6.12 -20.80 4.36
C ILE A 99 -5.61 -21.35 5.69
N ARG A 100 -4.93 -20.55 6.52
CA ARG A 100 -4.44 -21.00 7.84
C ARG A 100 -5.58 -21.56 8.70
N ILE A 101 -6.70 -20.84 8.78
CA ILE A 101 -7.89 -21.28 9.51
C ILE A 101 -8.47 -22.57 8.91
N ALA A 102 -8.56 -22.65 7.59
CA ALA A 102 -9.07 -23.82 6.90
C ALA A 102 -8.17 -25.06 7.11
N THR A 103 -6.85 -24.90 7.08
CA THR A 103 -5.89 -25.97 7.36
C THR A 103 -6.00 -26.47 8.80
N PHE A 104 -6.19 -25.56 9.77
CA PHE A 104 -6.42 -25.91 11.17
C PHE A 104 -7.73 -26.73 11.32
N LEU A 105 -8.83 -26.25 10.74
CA LEU A 105 -10.12 -26.95 10.80
C LEU A 105 -10.09 -28.32 10.09
N ARG A 106 -9.34 -28.45 8.99
CA ARG A 106 -9.15 -29.73 8.30
C ARG A 106 -8.40 -30.74 9.19
N ARG A 107 -7.45 -30.29 10.00
CA ARG A 107 -6.62 -31.16 10.86
C ARG A 107 -7.34 -31.55 12.15
N ASN A 108 -8.06 -30.62 12.78
CA ASN A 108 -8.64 -30.80 14.11
C ASN A 108 -10.15 -31.04 14.10
N GLY A 109 -10.82 -30.86 12.96
CA GLY A 109 -12.27 -30.96 12.85
C GLY A 109 -13.02 -29.74 13.40
N PRO A 110 -14.32 -29.87 13.68
CA PRO A 110 -15.16 -28.79 14.21
C PRO A 110 -14.56 -28.20 15.49
N SER A 111 -14.21 -26.92 15.45
CA SER A 111 -13.45 -26.28 16.53
C SER A 111 -14.09 -24.96 16.97
N ARG A 112 -13.86 -24.56 18.22
CA ARG A 112 -14.38 -23.29 18.75
C ARG A 112 -13.56 -22.13 18.22
N LEU A 113 -14.20 -20.97 18.09
CA LEU A 113 -13.54 -19.73 17.64
C LEU A 113 -12.31 -19.35 18.48
N LYS A 114 -12.33 -19.64 19.79
CA LYS A 114 -11.21 -19.37 20.69
C LYS A 114 -9.98 -20.19 20.30
N ASP A 115 -10.16 -21.50 20.12
CA ASP A 115 -9.10 -22.44 19.80
C ASP A 115 -8.52 -22.15 18.41
N ILE A 116 -9.38 -21.82 17.43
CA ILE A 116 -8.95 -21.38 16.10
C ILE A 116 -8.09 -20.11 16.18
N ARG A 117 -8.48 -19.14 17.01
CA ARG A 117 -7.76 -17.87 17.14
C ARG A 117 -6.38 -18.05 17.78
N GLU A 118 -6.28 -18.94 18.76
CA GLU A 118 -5.04 -19.23 19.47
C GLU A 118 -4.08 -20.06 18.61
N GLU A 119 -4.55 -21.12 17.95
CA GLU A 119 -3.67 -22.00 17.19
C GLU A 119 -3.33 -21.46 15.79
N ALA A 120 -4.27 -20.82 15.10
CA ALA A 120 -4.02 -20.28 13.76
C ALA A 120 -3.31 -18.90 13.78
N ASP A 121 -3.01 -18.37 14.97
CA ASP A 121 -2.42 -17.05 15.22
C ASP A 121 -3.06 -15.91 14.39
N SER A 122 -4.39 -15.98 14.20
CA SER A 122 -5.14 -14.98 13.43
C SER A 122 -6.03 -14.16 14.35
N ARG A 123 -5.63 -12.91 14.61
CA ARG A 123 -6.45 -11.95 15.36
C ARG A 123 -7.79 -11.65 14.67
N LYS A 124 -7.89 -11.87 13.35
CA LYS A 124 -9.10 -11.61 12.55
C LYS A 124 -9.93 -12.86 12.27
N ALA A 125 -9.61 -14.01 12.87
CA ALA A 125 -10.32 -15.28 12.65
C ALA A 125 -11.84 -15.13 12.76
N ALA A 126 -12.32 -14.38 13.76
CA ALA A 126 -13.74 -14.10 13.95
C ALA A 126 -14.38 -13.43 12.72
N SER A 127 -13.72 -12.40 12.17
CA SER A 127 -14.23 -11.66 11.02
C SER A 127 -14.19 -12.50 9.75
N ILE A 128 -13.16 -13.34 9.58
CA ILE A 128 -13.02 -14.23 8.42
C ILE A 128 -14.12 -15.29 8.42
N LEU A 129 -14.31 -15.98 9.56
CA LEU A 129 -15.33 -17.02 9.72
C LEU A 129 -16.76 -16.47 9.59
N GLN A 130 -17.02 -15.25 10.08
CA GLN A 130 -18.34 -14.61 9.97
C GLN A 130 -18.64 -14.12 8.55
N LYS A 131 -17.67 -13.47 7.89
CA LYS A 131 -17.87 -12.95 6.52
C LYS A 131 -17.90 -14.06 5.48
N ASN A 132 -17.15 -15.14 5.72
CA ASN A 132 -17.10 -16.34 4.90
C ASN A 132 -17.11 -16.06 3.39
N PHE A 133 -16.23 -15.14 2.93
CA PHE A 133 -16.28 -14.59 1.57
C PHE A 133 -16.16 -15.68 0.49
N TYR A 134 -15.47 -16.77 0.79
CA TYR A 134 -15.25 -17.90 -0.12
C TYR A 134 -16.20 -19.08 0.11
N GLY A 135 -17.09 -19.02 1.11
CA GLY A 135 -17.98 -20.14 1.43
C GLY A 135 -17.28 -21.38 2.00
N TRP A 136 -16.04 -21.25 2.49
CA TRP A 136 -15.23 -22.37 2.99
C TRP A 136 -15.66 -22.86 4.37
N PHE A 137 -16.34 -22.02 5.14
CA PHE A 137 -16.66 -22.30 6.53
C PHE A 137 -18.17 -22.46 6.74
N VAL A 138 -18.55 -23.32 7.68
CA VAL A 138 -19.92 -23.48 8.15
C VAL A 138 -19.94 -23.43 9.65
N ARG A 139 -20.99 -22.82 10.21
CA ARG A 139 -21.24 -22.82 11.64
C ARG A 139 -22.17 -23.97 11.97
N GLU A 140 -21.64 -25.04 12.55
CA GLU A 140 -22.44 -26.23 12.92
C GLU A 140 -23.29 -25.95 14.16
N THR A 141 -22.70 -25.32 15.18
CA THR A 141 -23.39 -24.96 16.42
C THR A 141 -22.93 -23.60 16.93
N HIS A 142 -23.47 -23.14 18.05
CA HIS A 142 -23.11 -21.83 18.58
C HIS A 142 -21.62 -21.75 18.95
N GLY A 143 -20.83 -21.04 18.13
CA GLY A 143 -19.41 -20.79 18.39
C GLY A 143 -18.45 -21.89 17.89
N ILE A 144 -18.98 -22.95 17.26
CA ILE A 144 -18.20 -24.02 16.62
C ILE A 144 -18.29 -23.88 15.11
N TYR A 145 -17.14 -23.90 14.46
CA TYR A 145 -17.00 -23.78 13.03
C TYR A 145 -16.37 -25.06 12.46
N ASN A 146 -16.84 -25.46 11.29
CA ASN A 146 -16.28 -26.56 10.51
C ASN A 146 -16.02 -26.10 9.07
N LEU A 147 -15.30 -26.92 8.31
CA LEU A 147 -14.98 -26.70 6.92
C LEU A 147 -16.05 -27.32 6.02
N THR A 148 -16.52 -26.58 5.01
CA THR A 148 -17.46 -27.08 3.99
C THR A 148 -16.72 -27.97 2.98
N ALA A 149 -17.49 -28.75 2.20
CA ALA A 149 -16.93 -29.51 1.07
C ALA A 149 -16.19 -28.59 0.07
N ALA A 150 -16.70 -27.38 -0.16
CA ALA A 150 -16.05 -26.37 -0.99
C ALA A 150 -14.70 -25.91 -0.40
N GLY A 151 -14.63 -25.70 0.92
CA GLY A 151 -13.38 -25.37 1.61
C GLY A 151 -12.35 -26.51 1.56
N GLN A 152 -12.80 -27.76 1.69
CA GLN A 152 -11.93 -28.94 1.55
C GLN A 152 -11.34 -29.05 0.14
N ALA A 153 -12.18 -28.89 -0.90
CA ALA A 153 -11.74 -28.90 -2.30
C ALA A 153 -10.76 -27.77 -2.60
N ALA A 154 -11.05 -26.55 -2.14
CA ALA A 154 -10.17 -25.40 -2.35
C ALA A 154 -8.79 -25.57 -1.68
N LEU A 155 -8.72 -26.22 -0.52
CA LEU A 155 -7.44 -26.59 0.08
C LEU A 155 -6.72 -27.67 -0.74
N ALA A 156 -7.44 -28.67 -1.25
CA ALA A 156 -6.85 -29.72 -2.08
C ALA A 156 -6.27 -29.17 -3.38
N GLU A 157 -6.95 -28.22 -4.04
CA GLU A 157 -6.47 -27.53 -5.25
C GLU A 157 -5.25 -26.63 -5.00
N MET A 158 -5.04 -26.18 -3.77
CA MET A 158 -3.93 -25.28 -3.43
C MET A 158 -2.67 -26.02 -2.96
N HIS A 159 -2.79 -27.27 -2.54
CA HIS A 159 -1.68 -28.15 -2.16
C HIS A 159 -0.99 -28.99 -3.27
N PRO A 160 -1.36 -29.00 -4.57
CA PRO A 160 -0.74 -29.91 -5.54
C PRO A 160 0.63 -29.41 -6.06
N THR A 161 1.23 -28.36 -5.49
CA THR A 161 2.47 -27.74 -6.01
C THR A 161 3.62 -27.66 -4.98
N GLN A 162 3.65 -28.55 -3.98
CA GLN A 162 4.77 -28.61 -3.02
C GLN A 162 5.52 -29.96 -3.01
N GLU A 163 5.22 -30.92 -3.89
CA GLU A 163 5.92 -32.21 -3.98
C GLU A 163 6.84 -32.38 -5.22
N GLN A 164 7.34 -31.29 -5.80
CA GLN A 164 8.36 -31.37 -6.86
C GLN A 164 9.59 -30.52 -6.54
N CYS A 165 10.23 -30.76 -5.40
CA CYS A 165 11.62 -30.32 -5.19
C CYS A 165 12.29 -31.12 -4.05
N SER A 166 12.32 -32.44 -4.17
CA SER A 166 13.18 -33.28 -3.31
C SER A 166 13.34 -34.71 -3.85
N THR A 167 13.70 -34.90 -5.12
CA THR A 167 14.44 -36.12 -5.50
C THR A 167 15.28 -35.91 -6.76
N GLN A 168 16.55 -36.29 -6.63
CA GLN A 168 17.65 -36.41 -7.60
C GLN A 168 18.53 -35.18 -7.80
#